data_AF-A0A9Q3YRB0-F1
#
_entry.id   AF-A0A9Q3YRB0-F1
#
_cell.length_a   1.000
_cell.length_b   1.000
_cell.length_c   1.000
_cell.angle_alpha   90.00
_cell.angle_beta   90.00
_cell.angle_gamma   90.00
#
_symmetry.space_group_name_H-M   'P 1'
#
loop_
_entity.id
_entity.type
_entity.pdbx_description
1 polymer ?
#
loop_
_entity_poly.entity_id
_entity_poly.type
_entity_poly.pdbx_seq_one_letter_code
_entity_poly.pdbx_strand_id
1 'polypeptide(L)'
;MRFSYQSEKFSSARSALMLPHTGGEHESIAGAFHEISLALHQFDRSKLDDNGTNWVRKLDALMDTTGLSDPNKEGLWAVKAKTLSDDDKIELSHIVDELAHWFDHAEI
;
A
#
# COMPACT_ATOMS: atom_id res chain seq x y z
N MET A 1 21.85 -6.56 -4.24
CA MET A 1 20.76 -7.06 -5.12
C MET A 1 19.59 -6.07 -5.01
N ARG A 2 19.20 -5.37 -6.08
CA ARG A 2 18.15 -4.31 -6.00
C ARG A 2 16.77 -4.96 -5.88
N PHE A 3 15.91 -4.42 -5.02
CA PHE A 3 14.53 -4.90 -4.85
C PHE A 3 13.63 -4.47 -6.02
N SER A 4 13.99 -4.84 -7.26
CA SER A 4 13.36 -4.30 -8.48
C SER A 4 11.87 -4.59 -8.55
N TYR A 5 11.43 -5.78 -8.11
CA TYR A 5 10.02 -6.13 -8.08
C TYR A 5 9.24 -5.31 -7.04
N GLN A 6 9.74 -5.20 -5.81
CA GLN A 6 9.10 -4.41 -4.77
C GLN A 6 9.04 -2.92 -5.15
N SER A 7 10.14 -2.39 -5.67
CA SER A 7 10.23 -1.00 -6.14
C SER A 7 9.23 -0.73 -7.27
N GLU A 8 9.09 -1.63 -8.25
CA GLU A 8 8.07 -1.53 -9.30
C GLU A 8 6.66 -1.49 -8.70
N LYS A 9 6.37 -2.39 -7.76
CA LYS A 9 5.04 -2.51 -7.15
C LYS A 9 4.67 -1.32 -6.27
N PHE A 10 5.59 -0.81 -5.47
CA PHE A 10 5.37 0.43 -4.72
C PHE A 10 5.27 1.66 -5.63
N SER A 11 5.97 1.67 -6.77
CA SER A 11 5.80 2.72 -7.78
C SER A 11 4.41 2.69 -8.42
N SER A 12 3.91 1.49 -8.76
CA SER A 12 2.53 1.33 -9.26
C SER A 12 1.48 1.73 -8.21
N ALA A 13 1.67 1.36 -6.95
CA ALA A 13 0.81 1.79 -5.85
C ALA A 13 0.81 3.32 -5.70
N ARG A 14 1.99 3.95 -5.74
CA ARG A 14 2.14 5.41 -5.69
C ARG A 14 1.39 6.09 -6.84
N SER A 15 1.53 5.57 -8.06
CA SER A 15 0.81 6.11 -9.22
C SER A 15 -0.71 5.97 -9.09
N ALA A 16 -1.21 4.87 -8.51
CA ALA A 16 -2.65 4.70 -8.27
C ALA A 16 -3.21 5.73 -7.28
N LEU A 17 -2.40 6.19 -6.32
CA LEU A 17 -2.74 7.22 -5.33
C LEU A 17 -2.57 8.66 -5.86
N MET A 18 -2.04 8.87 -7.06
CA MET A 18 -1.95 10.20 -7.67
C MET A 18 -3.27 10.63 -8.32
N LEU A 19 -3.57 11.93 -8.24
CA LEU A 19 -4.73 12.53 -8.90
C LEU A 19 -4.50 12.72 -10.42
N PRO A 20 -5.56 12.66 -11.24
CA PRO A 20 -6.96 12.37 -10.88
C PRO A 20 -7.27 10.87 -10.79
N HIS A 21 -8.12 10.47 -9.83
CA HIS A 21 -8.63 9.10 -9.72
C HIS A 21 -9.77 8.85 -10.72
N THR A 22 -9.44 8.36 -11.92
CA THR A 22 -10.38 8.18 -13.03
C THR A 22 -11.49 7.15 -12.77
N GLY A 23 -11.27 6.18 -11.86
CA GLY A 23 -12.27 5.20 -11.39
C GLY A 23 -12.91 5.55 -10.04
N GLY A 24 -12.54 6.70 -9.46
CA GLY A 24 -12.91 7.08 -8.10
C GLY A 24 -11.86 6.68 -7.07
N GLU A 25 -11.77 7.47 -6.01
CA GLU A 25 -10.70 7.39 -4.99
C GLU A 25 -10.61 6.01 -4.34
N HIS A 26 -11.74 5.39 -4.01
CA HIS A 26 -11.78 4.08 -3.35
C HIS A 26 -11.24 2.94 -4.23
N GLU A 27 -11.52 2.98 -5.54
CA GLU A 27 -10.99 2.00 -6.49
C GLU A 27 -9.48 2.17 -6.67
N SER A 28 -9.02 3.43 -6.74
CA SER A 28 -7.60 3.77 -6.77
C SER A 28 -6.85 3.27 -5.53
N ILE A 29 -7.41 3.46 -4.33
CA ILE A 29 -6.83 2.97 -3.08
C ILE A 29 -6.83 1.43 -3.04
N ALA A 30 -7.92 0.79 -3.46
CA ALA A 30 -7.98 -0.67 -3.53
C ALA A 30 -6.96 -1.25 -4.51
N GLY A 31 -6.72 -0.58 -5.65
CA GLY A 31 -5.65 -0.91 -6.58
C GLY A 31 -4.27 -0.76 -5.96
N ALA A 32 -4.03 0.32 -5.20
CA ALA A 32 -2.79 0.50 -4.44
C ALA A 32 -2.58 -0.63 -3.42
N PHE A 33 -3.62 -1.01 -2.66
CA PHE A 33 -3.59 -2.13 -1.72
C PHE A 33 -3.21 -3.44 -2.41
N HIS A 34 -3.73 -3.70 -3.61
CA HIS A 34 -3.34 -4.86 -4.38
C HIS A 34 -1.84 -4.86 -4.72
N GLU A 35 -1.32 -3.77 -5.30
CA GLU A 35 0.10 -3.69 -5.66
C GLU A 35 1.01 -3.79 -4.43
N ILE A 36 0.63 -3.19 -3.29
CA ILE A 36 1.42 -3.32 -2.06
C ILE A 36 1.39 -4.76 -1.53
N SER A 37 0.24 -5.44 -1.60
CA SER A 37 0.15 -6.84 -1.21
C SER A 37 1.09 -7.73 -2.04
N LEU A 38 1.22 -7.44 -3.34
CA LEU A 38 2.16 -8.12 -4.23
C LEU A 38 3.61 -7.82 -3.87
N ALA A 39 3.94 -6.54 -3.60
CA ALA A 39 5.28 -6.14 -3.19
C ALA A 39 5.75 -6.88 -1.94
N LEU A 40 4.87 -6.98 -0.94
CA LEU A 40 5.17 -7.62 0.34
C LEU A 40 4.98 -9.14 0.31
N HIS A 41 4.40 -9.69 -0.76
CA HIS A 41 4.22 -11.13 -0.91
C HIS A 41 5.59 -11.82 -1.02
N GLN A 42 5.87 -12.75 -0.10
CA GLN A 42 7.14 -13.48 -0.02
C GLN A 42 8.40 -12.61 0.18
N PHE A 43 8.21 -11.33 0.51
CA PHE A 43 9.32 -10.46 0.85
C PHE A 43 9.84 -10.80 2.26
N ASP A 44 11.15 -10.99 2.38
CA ASP A 44 11.81 -11.22 3.66
C ASP A 44 11.87 -9.91 4.47
N ARG A 45 10.92 -9.76 5.39
CA ARG A 45 10.78 -8.55 6.23
C ARG A 45 11.96 -8.32 7.16
N SER A 46 12.83 -9.31 7.42
CA SER A 46 14.03 -9.07 8.25
C SER A 46 15.09 -8.22 7.55
N LYS A 47 14.90 -7.93 6.25
CA LYS A 47 15.77 -7.02 5.49
C LYS A 47 15.42 -5.54 5.66
N LEU A 48 14.26 -5.24 6.28
CA LEU A 48 13.88 -3.87 6.57
C LEU A 48 14.70 -3.33 7.74
N ASP A 49 15.02 -2.04 7.68
CA ASP A 49 15.47 -1.32 8.86
C ASP A 49 14.28 -1.00 9.79
N ASP A 50 14.57 -0.30 10.90
CA ASP A 50 13.55 0.05 11.91
C ASP A 50 12.43 0.92 11.31
N ASN A 51 12.76 1.81 10.36
CA ASN A 51 11.79 2.69 9.71
C ASN A 51 10.90 1.91 8.74
N GLY A 52 11.50 1.10 7.86
CA GLY A 52 10.81 0.21 6.94
C GLY A 52 9.89 -0.76 7.68
N THR A 53 10.34 -1.30 8.80
CA THR A 53 9.52 -2.18 9.65
C THR A 53 8.30 -1.44 10.22
N ASN A 54 8.49 -0.21 10.71
CA ASN A 54 7.39 0.59 11.23
C ASN A 54 6.37 0.96 10.14
N TRP A 55 6.85 1.35 8.96
CA TRP A 55 6.02 1.67 7.81
C TRP A 55 5.19 0.48 7.34
N VAL A 56 5.81 -0.70 7.17
CA VAL A 56 5.09 -1.92 6.79
C VAL A 56 4.03 -2.29 7.83
N ARG A 57 4.32 -2.15 9.13
CA ARG A 57 3.33 -2.41 10.18
C ARG A 57 2.14 -1.47 10.12
N LYS A 58 2.36 -0.18 9.89
CA LYS A 58 1.28 0.81 9.73
C LYS A 58 0.44 0.50 8.50
N LEU A 59 1.10 0.12 7.41
CA LEU A 59 0.45 -0.22 6.17
C LEU A 59 -0.40 -1.50 6.28
N ASP A 60 0.08 -2.53 6.98
CA ASP A 60 -0.71 -3.72 7.31
C ASP A 60 -2.00 -3.33 8.07
N ALA A 61 -1.93 -2.37 9.00
CA ALA A 61 -3.10 -1.88 9.74
C ALA A 61 -4.08 -1.08 8.84
N LEU A 62 -3.56 -0.27 7.92
CA LEU A 62 -4.37 0.46 6.94
C LEU A 62 -5.06 -0.48 5.93
N MET A 63 -4.45 -1.64 5.64
CA MET A 63 -4.98 -2.66 4.73
C MET A 63 -5.82 -3.74 5.44
N ASP A 64 -5.88 -3.73 6.77
CA ASP A 64 -6.61 -4.74 7.53
C ASP A 64 -8.11 -4.64 7.25
N THR A 65 -8.66 -5.77 6.79
CA THR A 65 -10.07 -5.95 6.45
C THR A 65 -10.81 -6.80 7.47
N THR A 66 -10.16 -7.17 8.57
CA THR A 66 -10.76 -7.97 9.65
C THR A 66 -12.04 -7.31 10.15
N GLY A 67 -13.14 -8.06 10.17
CA GLY A 67 -14.44 -7.57 10.62
C GLY A 67 -15.25 -6.79 9.59
N LEU A 68 -14.71 -6.55 8.38
CA LEU A 68 -15.46 -5.96 7.28
C LEU A 68 -16.31 -7.03 6.56
N SER A 69 -17.45 -6.60 6.03
CA SER A 69 -18.33 -7.41 5.21
C SER A 69 -18.52 -6.73 3.86
N ASP A 70 -18.57 -7.53 2.79
CA ASP A 70 -18.79 -7.06 1.43
C ASP A 70 -20.12 -7.60 0.88
N PRO A 71 -21.26 -7.02 1.29
CA PRO A 71 -22.58 -7.46 0.82
C PRO A 71 -22.80 -7.14 -0.67
N ASN A 72 -22.09 -6.16 -1.21
CA ASN A 72 -22.25 -5.67 -2.57
C ASN A 72 -21.29 -6.32 -3.59
N LYS A 73 -20.37 -7.18 -3.13
CA LYS A 73 -19.35 -7.85 -3.96
C LYS A 73 -18.40 -6.89 -4.67
N GLU A 74 -18.04 -5.79 -4.01
CA GLU A 74 -17.11 -4.78 -4.52
C GLU A 74 -15.64 -5.05 -4.15
N GLY A 75 -15.40 -6.03 -3.26
CA GLY A 75 -14.10 -6.37 -2.71
C GLY A 75 -13.84 -5.69 -1.36
N LEU A 76 -13.32 -6.46 -0.40
CA LEU A 76 -13.07 -5.97 0.97
C LEU A 76 -12.11 -4.77 1.03
N TRP A 77 -11.16 -4.66 0.09
CA TRP A 77 -10.28 -3.49 0.01
C TRP A 77 -10.97 -2.23 -0.50
N ALA A 78 -11.95 -2.36 -1.39
CA ALA A 78 -12.79 -1.23 -1.78
C ALA A 78 -13.69 -0.78 -0.61
N VAL A 79 -14.25 -1.74 0.15
CA VAL A 79 -14.98 -1.45 1.39
C VAL A 79 -14.06 -0.75 2.40
N LYS A 80 -12.83 -1.27 2.62
CA LYS A 80 -11.84 -0.67 3.52
C LYS A 80 -11.48 0.75 3.11
N ALA A 81 -11.22 0.99 1.82
CA ALA A 81 -10.90 2.31 1.30
C ALA A 81 -11.99 3.33 1.64
N LYS A 82 -13.27 2.95 1.59
CA LYS A 82 -14.41 3.82 1.96
C LYS A 82 -14.49 4.16 3.43
N THR A 83 -13.82 3.39 4.29
CA THR A 83 -13.75 3.64 5.73
C THR A 83 -12.56 4.50 6.15
N LEU A 84 -11.61 4.75 5.24
CA LEU A 84 -10.43 5.55 5.53
C LEU A 84 -10.81 7.03 5.69
N SER A 85 -10.32 7.63 6.77
CA SER A 85 -10.34 9.07 6.94
C SER A 85 -9.35 9.75 5.97
N ASP A 86 -9.48 11.06 5.79
CA ASP A 86 -8.51 11.80 4.96
C ASP A 86 -7.10 11.75 5.56
N ASP A 87 -6.98 11.71 6.90
CA ASP A 87 -5.71 11.51 7.59
C ASP A 87 -5.10 10.13 7.26
N ASP A 88 -5.92 9.07 7.23
CA ASP A 88 -5.46 7.73 6.83
C ASP A 88 -4.98 7.70 5.38
N LYS A 89 -5.66 8.43 4.47
CA LYS A 89 -5.26 8.51 3.05
C LYS A 89 -3.95 9.28 2.87
N ILE A 90 -3.75 10.34 3.64
CA ILE A 90 -2.49 11.10 3.67
C ILE A 90 -1.38 10.21 4.22
N GLU A 91 -1.62 9.50 5.32
CA GLU A 91 -0.65 8.57 5.90
C GLU A 91 -0.31 7.43 4.93
N LEU A 92 -1.31 6.86 4.25
CA LEU A 92 -1.10 5.84 3.21
C LEU A 92 -0.19 6.36 2.09
N SER A 93 -0.49 7.54 1.55
CA SER A 93 0.27 8.15 0.46
C SER A 93 1.73 8.41 0.87
N HIS A 94 1.92 8.91 2.09
CA HIS A 94 3.25 9.15 2.66
C HIS A 94 4.03 7.85 2.85
N ILE A 95 3.42 6.82 3.47
CA ILE A 95 4.09 5.52 3.68
C ILE A 95 4.47 4.86 2.36
N VAL A 96 3.59 4.91 1.35
CA VAL A 96 3.87 4.33 0.03
C VAL A 96 5.04 5.04 -0.64
N ASP A 97 5.15 6.37 -0.52
CA ASP A 97 6.29 7.11 -1.09
C ASP A 97 7.61 6.77 -0.37
N GLU A 98 7.59 6.72 0.96
CA GLU A 98 8.75 6.35 1.77
C GLU A 98 9.23 4.91 1.48
N LEU A 99 8.30 3.95 1.38
CA LEU A 99 8.65 2.57 1.03
C LEU A 99 9.12 2.45 -0.43
N ALA A 100 8.52 3.18 -1.37
CA ALA A 100 9.00 3.23 -2.75
C ALA A 100 10.44 3.73 -2.81
N HIS A 101 10.75 4.81 -2.08
CA HIS A 101 12.09 5.37 -1.98
C HIS A 101 13.06 4.37 -1.33
N TRP A 102 12.66 3.75 -0.22
CA TRP A 102 13.46 2.75 0.48
C TRP A 102 13.82 1.57 -0.41
N PHE A 103 12.85 0.96 -1.10
CA PHE A 103 13.10 -0.17 -2.00
C PHE A 103 13.95 0.20 -3.23
N ASP A 104 13.91 1.45 -3.65
CA ASP A 104 14.70 1.95 -4.77
C ASP A 104 16.19 2.16 -4.40
N HIS A 105 16.45 2.60 -3.16
CA HIS A 105 17.78 3.01 -2.67
C HIS A 105 18.44 1.98 -1.74
N ALA A 106 17.71 0.98 -1.24
CA ALA A 106 18.27 -0.06 -0.40
C ALA A 106 19.27 -0.93 -1.20
N GLU A 107 20.55 -0.80 -0.87
CA GLU A 107 21.60 -1.71 -1.29
C GLU A 107 21.71 -2.85 -0.27
N ILE A 108 21.34 -4.07 -0.69
CA ILE A 108 21.62 -5.32 0.05
C ILE A 108 22.90 -5.95 -0.46
#